data_AF-A0A7X6WSE5-F1
#
_entry.id   AF-A0A7X6WSE5-F1
#
_cell.length_a   1.000
_cell.length_b   1.000
_cell.length_c   1.000
_cell.angle_alpha   90.00
_cell.angle_beta   90.00
_cell.angle_gamma   90.00
#
_symmetry.space_group_name_H-M   'P 1'
#
loop_
_entity.id
_entity.type
_entity.pdbx_description
1 polymer ?
#
loop_
_entity_poly.entity_id
_entity_poly.type
_entity_poly.pdbx_seq_one_letter_code
_entity_poly.pdbx_strand_id
1 'polypeptide(L)'
;IAREAGSRTKIAVIAKEEGIDPIGSCVGQKGTRVQAIIDELGGEKIDIIEWNENIEKFISASLSPAKVLAVKIANEEEKEAVVIVPEDQLSLAIGQRGQNVRLAAKLTNWKIDVTGDKAEKKETVEKTEESSSNESESTDIQSEEGVESKKESEK
;
A
#
# COMPACT_ATOMS: atom_id res chain seq x y z
N ILE A 1 15.00 6.45 -6.89
CA ILE A 1 15.06 6.07 -5.46
C ILE A 1 13.80 6.59 -4.80
N ALA A 2 13.10 5.76 -4.02
CA ALA A 2 11.97 6.17 -3.19
C ALA A 2 12.27 5.79 -1.73
N ARG A 3 12.19 6.76 -0.83
CA ARG A 3 12.66 6.60 0.56
C ARG A 3 11.66 7.14 1.56
N GLU A 4 11.41 6.34 2.59
CA GLU A 4 10.78 6.73 3.84
C GLU A 4 11.82 6.49 4.94
N ALA A 5 12.54 7.55 5.31
CA ALA A 5 13.73 7.49 6.16
C ALA A 5 13.45 6.82 7.51
N GLY A 6 14.38 5.97 7.95
CA GLY A 6 14.27 5.19 9.18
C GLY A 6 13.28 4.03 9.11
N SER A 7 12.63 3.80 7.97
CA SER A 7 11.67 2.71 7.79
C SER A 7 12.01 1.83 6.60
N ARG A 8 11.85 2.34 5.37
CA ARG A 8 12.05 1.54 4.16
C ARG A 8 12.43 2.40 2.96
N THR A 9 13.33 1.88 2.15
CA THR A 9 13.76 2.45 0.89
C THR A 9 13.63 1.42 -0.23
N LYS A 10 13.14 1.87 -1.38
CA LYS A 10 13.19 1.14 -2.64
C LYS A 10 14.17 1.84 -3.59
N ILE A 11 15.15 1.10 -4.11
CA ILE A 11 16.11 1.59 -5.11
C ILE A 11 15.99 0.78 -6.38
N ALA A 12 15.97 1.47 -7.53
CA ALA A 12 16.02 0.84 -8.84
C ALA A 12 17.45 0.88 -9.37
N VAL A 13 17.93 -0.24 -9.90
CA VAL A 13 19.29 -0.40 -10.43
C VAL A 13 19.26 -1.07 -11.79
N ILE A 14 20.20 -0.72 -12.67
CA ILE A 14 20.38 -1.32 -13.99
C ILE A 14 21.88 -1.54 -14.23
N ALA A 15 22.21 -2.62 -14.93
CA ALA A 15 23.55 -2.88 -15.42
C ALA A 15 23.76 -2.17 -16.77
N LYS A 16 24.89 -1.50 -16.93
CA LYS A 16 25.26 -0.86 -18.21
C LYS A 16 25.94 -1.83 -19.18
N GLU A 17 26.49 -2.90 -18.65
CA GLU A 17 27.23 -3.92 -19.41
C GLU A 17 26.46 -5.24 -19.33
N GLU A 18 26.45 -5.97 -20.44
CA GLU A 18 25.84 -7.29 -20.50
C GLU A 18 26.56 -8.30 -19.60
N GLY A 19 25.82 -9.25 -19.04
CA GLY A 19 26.36 -10.29 -18.17
C GLY A 19 26.60 -9.85 -16.71
N ILE A 20 26.36 -8.58 -16.38
CA ILE A 20 26.37 -8.10 -14.99
C ILE A 20 24.96 -8.19 -14.41
N ASP A 21 24.82 -8.91 -13.29
CA ASP A 21 23.61 -8.85 -12.47
C ASP A 21 23.61 -7.57 -11.61
N PRO A 22 22.71 -6.60 -11.87
CA PRO A 22 22.69 -5.35 -11.12
C PRO A 22 22.24 -5.54 -9.66
N ILE A 23 21.31 -6.46 -9.40
CA ILE A 23 20.83 -6.73 -8.03
C ILE A 23 21.93 -7.39 -7.24
N GLY A 24 22.49 -8.50 -7.74
CA GLY A 24 23.55 -9.24 -7.07
C GLY A 24 24.79 -8.38 -6.78
N SER A 25 25.14 -7.47 -7.70
CA SER A 25 26.23 -6.51 -7.52
C SER A 25 26.00 -5.55 -6.36
N CYS A 26 24.75 -5.09 -6.15
CA CYS A 26 24.39 -4.22 -5.04
C CYS A 26 24.20 -4.98 -3.71
N VAL A 27 23.70 -6.21 -3.75
CA VAL A 27 23.49 -7.07 -2.56
C VAL A 27 24.82 -7.56 -1.99
N GLY A 28 25.75 -7.97 -2.86
CA GLY A 28 27.02 -8.58 -2.47
C GLY A 28 26.87 -10.02 -1.98
N GLN A 29 28.00 -10.69 -1.74
CA GLN A 29 27.99 -12.08 -1.26
C GLN A 29 27.20 -12.19 0.04
N LYS A 30 26.17 -13.05 0.06
CA LYS A 30 25.28 -13.26 1.20
C LYS A 30 24.67 -11.95 1.77
N GLY A 31 24.50 -10.92 0.94
CA GLY A 31 23.92 -9.65 1.38
C GLY A 31 24.88 -8.69 2.10
N THR A 32 26.18 -8.98 2.13
CA THR A 32 27.15 -8.21 2.92
C THR A 32 27.14 -6.71 2.61
N ARG A 33 26.95 -6.32 1.35
CA ARG A 33 26.98 -4.89 0.95
C ARG A 33 25.71 -4.17 1.39
N VAL A 34 24.54 -4.74 1.11
CA VAL A 34 23.26 -4.13 1.51
C VAL A 34 23.09 -4.13 3.03
N GLN A 35 23.55 -5.17 3.72
CA GLN A 35 23.47 -5.24 5.18
C GLN A 35 24.27 -4.12 5.86
N ALA A 36 25.48 -3.82 5.37
CA ALA A 36 26.28 -2.71 5.91
C ALA A 36 25.54 -1.37 5.81
N ILE A 37 24.76 -1.15 4.73
CA ILE A 37 23.96 0.08 4.56
C ILE A 37 22.75 0.06 5.50
N ILE A 38 22.07 -1.08 5.64
CA ILE A 38 20.94 -1.24 6.57
C ILE A 38 21.39 -0.93 8.00
N ASP A 39 22.57 -1.42 8.40
CA ASP A 39 23.13 -1.20 9.74
C ASP A 39 23.48 0.27 9.97
N GLU A 40 24.11 0.92 8.98
CA GLU A 40 24.43 2.36 9.02
C GLU A 40 23.16 3.24 9.08
N LEU A 41 22.07 2.81 8.45
CA LEU A 41 20.78 3.51 8.46
C LEU A 41 19.88 3.11 9.64
N GLY A 42 20.43 2.48 10.69
CA GLY A 42 19.69 2.16 11.91
C GLY A 42 18.58 1.11 11.71
N GLY A 43 18.78 0.17 10.78
CA GLY A 43 17.83 -0.90 10.50
C GLY A 43 16.78 -0.58 9.42
N GLU A 44 16.89 0.57 8.74
CA GLU A 44 16.05 0.91 7.59
C GLU A 44 16.08 -0.23 6.55
N LYS A 45 14.92 -0.76 6.16
CA LYS A 45 14.83 -1.86 5.18
C LYS A 45 15.12 -1.34 3.77
N ILE A 46 15.92 -2.07 2.99
CA ILE A 46 16.27 -1.67 1.62
C ILE A 46 15.85 -2.76 0.65
N ASP A 47 14.98 -2.41 -0.30
CA ASP A 47 14.64 -3.24 -1.44
C ASP A 47 15.44 -2.77 -2.67
N ILE A 48 16.19 -3.69 -3.27
CA ILE A 48 16.93 -3.47 -4.51
C ILE A 48 16.12 -4.08 -5.65
N ILE A 49 15.73 -3.23 -6.60
CA ILE A 49 14.80 -3.56 -7.68
C ILE A 49 15.52 -3.39 -9.01
N GLU A 50 15.38 -4.34 -9.91
CA GLU A 50 15.87 -4.19 -11.27
C GLU A 50 14.99 -3.18 -12.02
N TRP A 51 15.62 -2.14 -12.56
CA TRP A 51 14.95 -1.19 -13.43
C TRP A 51 14.71 -1.83 -14.80
N ASN A 52 13.58 -1.51 -15.43
CA ASN A 52 13.25 -1.98 -16.76
C ASN A 52 12.62 -0.86 -17.61
N GLU A 53 12.95 -0.83 -18.90
CA GLU A 53 12.30 0.07 -19.86
C GLU A 53 10.83 -0.26 -20.08
N ASN A 54 10.48 -1.55 -20.04
CA ASN A 54 9.10 -1.97 -20.04
C ASN A 54 8.47 -1.66 -18.68
N ILE A 55 7.52 -0.75 -18.69
CA ILE A 55 6.94 -0.22 -17.46
C ILE A 55 6.17 -1.27 -16.65
N GLU A 56 5.50 -2.23 -17.31
CA GLU A 56 4.80 -3.32 -16.61
C GLU A 56 5.78 -4.19 -15.82
N LYS A 57 6.93 -4.50 -16.43
CA LYS A 57 8.01 -5.24 -15.75
C LYS A 57 8.58 -4.45 -14.58
N PHE A 58 8.79 -3.14 -14.76
CA PHE A 58 9.34 -2.29 -13.71
C PHE A 58 8.35 -2.11 -12.54
N ILE A 59 7.08 -1.89 -12.81
CA ILE A 59 6.01 -1.84 -11.80
C ILE A 59 5.92 -3.16 -11.06
N SER A 60 5.90 -4.28 -11.77
CA SER A 60 5.88 -5.63 -11.18
C SER A 60 7.06 -5.84 -10.22
N ALA A 61 8.28 -5.56 -10.68
CA ALA A 61 9.48 -5.69 -9.86
C ALA A 61 9.47 -4.75 -8.62
N SER A 62 8.88 -3.56 -8.76
CA SER A 62 8.84 -2.57 -7.68
C SER A 62 7.98 -2.97 -6.47
N LEU A 63 7.03 -3.89 -6.67
CA LEU A 63 6.17 -4.41 -5.60
C LEU A 63 6.79 -5.56 -4.80
N SER A 64 7.99 -6.03 -5.19
CA SER A 64 8.79 -6.96 -4.40
C SER A 64 8.84 -6.54 -2.92
N PRO A 65 8.57 -7.45 -1.97
CA PRO A 65 8.61 -8.91 -2.09
C PRO A 65 7.30 -9.59 -2.53
N ALA A 66 6.22 -8.84 -2.81
CA ALA A 66 4.97 -9.44 -3.26
C ALA A 66 5.08 -9.97 -4.69
N LYS A 67 4.47 -11.13 -4.95
CA LYS A 67 4.35 -11.71 -6.29
C LYS A 67 3.21 -11.02 -7.04
N VAL A 68 3.49 -10.62 -8.26
CA VAL A 68 2.53 -10.01 -9.16
C VAL A 68 2.10 -11.02 -10.21
N LEU A 69 0.79 -11.14 -10.43
CA LEU A 69 0.21 -12.00 -11.46
C LEU A 69 0.10 -11.28 -12.79
N ALA A 70 -0.33 -10.01 -12.76
CA ALA A 70 -0.44 -9.18 -13.94
C ALA A 70 -0.35 -7.68 -13.58
N VAL A 71 0.12 -6.88 -14.54
CA VAL A 71 0.05 -5.43 -14.50
C VAL A 71 -0.77 -4.99 -15.71
N LYS A 72 -1.78 -4.14 -15.50
CA LYS A 72 -2.62 -3.57 -16.55
C LYS A 72 -2.45 -2.06 -16.55
N ILE A 73 -2.05 -1.50 -17.68
CA ILE A 73 -2.03 -0.05 -17.87
C ILE A 73 -3.46 0.43 -18.02
N ALA A 74 -3.95 1.19 -17.02
CA ALA A 74 -5.31 1.72 -17.01
C ALA A 74 -5.39 3.03 -17.81
N ASN A 75 -4.38 3.88 -17.65
CA ASN A 75 -4.23 5.11 -18.42
C ASN A 75 -2.74 5.45 -18.56
N GLU A 76 -2.24 5.48 -19.79
CA GLU A 76 -0.83 5.76 -20.05
C GLU A 76 -0.46 7.25 -19.89
N GLU A 77 -1.37 8.16 -20.28
CA GLU A 77 -1.16 9.61 -20.18
C GLU A 77 -1.09 10.05 -18.71
N GLU A 78 -1.99 9.52 -17.88
CA GLU A 78 -2.08 9.80 -16.45
C GLU A 78 -1.16 8.92 -15.57
N LYS A 79 -0.41 8.01 -16.22
CA LYS A 79 0.49 7.03 -15.61
C LYS A 79 -0.18 6.20 -14.52
N GLU A 80 -1.29 5.57 -14.86
CA GLU A 80 -2.10 4.75 -13.96
C GLU A 80 -2.03 3.28 -14.34
N ALA A 81 -1.78 2.42 -13.36
CA ALA A 81 -1.72 0.98 -13.52
C ALA A 81 -2.49 0.26 -12.42
N VAL A 82 -3.15 -0.84 -12.79
CA VAL A 82 -3.79 -1.78 -11.88
C VAL A 82 -2.94 -3.04 -11.83
N VAL A 83 -2.54 -3.44 -10.63
CA VAL A 83 -1.73 -4.63 -10.39
C VAL A 83 -2.57 -5.70 -9.72
N ILE A 84 -2.55 -6.89 -10.31
CA ILE A 84 -3.24 -8.07 -9.80
C ILE A 84 -2.21 -8.92 -9.07
N VAL A 85 -2.48 -9.22 -7.80
CA VAL A 85 -1.65 -10.08 -6.95
C VAL A 85 -2.47 -11.26 -6.42
N PRO A 86 -1.84 -12.36 -5.99
CA PRO A 86 -2.56 -13.42 -5.28
C PRO A 86 -3.27 -12.85 -4.04
N GLU A 87 -4.50 -13.30 -3.75
CA GLU A 87 -5.30 -12.78 -2.64
C GLU A 87 -4.58 -12.88 -1.29
N ASP A 88 -3.84 -13.97 -1.06
CA ASP A 88 -3.02 -14.21 0.14
C ASP A 88 -1.85 -13.20 0.26
N GLN A 89 -1.47 -12.55 -0.83
CA GLN A 89 -0.41 -11.54 -0.87
C GLN A 89 -0.92 -10.11 -1.01
N LEU A 90 -2.24 -9.87 -1.08
CA LEU A 90 -2.80 -8.53 -1.20
C LEU A 90 -2.32 -7.61 -0.06
N SER A 91 -2.35 -8.10 1.18
CA SER A 91 -1.87 -7.35 2.34
C SER A 91 -0.37 -7.04 2.25
N LEU A 92 0.43 -8.00 1.76
CA LEU A 92 1.87 -7.83 1.59
C LEU A 92 2.19 -6.80 0.49
N ALA A 93 1.46 -6.85 -0.62
CA ALA A 93 1.61 -5.96 -1.76
C ALA A 93 1.28 -4.51 -1.39
N ILE A 94 0.22 -4.28 -0.63
CA ILE A 94 -0.11 -2.96 -0.07
C ILE A 94 0.96 -2.54 0.95
N GLY A 95 1.34 -3.46 1.84
CA GLY A 95 2.29 -3.23 2.92
C GLY A 95 1.69 -2.46 4.10
N GLN A 96 2.45 -2.36 5.19
CA GLN A 96 1.99 -1.67 6.40
C GLN A 96 1.66 -0.20 6.10
N ARG A 97 0.41 0.21 6.35
CA ARG A 97 -0.11 1.56 6.02
C ARG A 97 0.10 1.97 4.55
N GLY A 98 0.07 1.00 3.64
CA GLY A 98 0.28 1.25 2.20
C GLY A 98 1.73 1.57 1.83
N GLN A 99 2.70 1.35 2.73
CA GLN A 99 4.08 1.76 2.48
C GLN A 99 4.68 1.11 1.23
N ASN A 100 4.40 -0.18 0.97
CA ASN A 100 5.03 -0.88 -0.15
C ASN A 100 4.56 -0.32 -1.49
N VAL A 101 3.23 -0.21 -1.67
CA VAL A 101 2.63 0.38 -2.88
C VAL A 101 3.00 1.86 -3.04
N ARG A 102 3.05 2.63 -1.95
CA ARG A 102 3.44 4.05 -1.99
C ARG A 102 4.89 4.25 -2.40
N LEU A 103 5.81 3.42 -1.89
CA LEU A 103 7.21 3.45 -2.30
C LEU A 103 7.38 2.98 -3.76
N ALA A 104 6.64 1.95 -4.19
CA ALA A 104 6.62 1.49 -5.57
C ALA A 104 6.15 2.61 -6.52
N ALA A 105 5.02 3.25 -6.21
CA ALA A 105 4.45 4.37 -6.98
C ALA A 105 5.44 5.55 -7.09
N LYS A 106 6.09 5.91 -5.98
CA LYS A 106 7.15 6.94 -5.96
C LYS A 106 8.38 6.53 -6.79
N LEU A 107 8.74 5.25 -6.79
CA LEU A 107 9.94 4.76 -7.49
C LEU A 107 9.72 4.73 -9.01
N THR A 108 8.56 4.26 -9.45
CA THR A 108 8.21 4.14 -10.87
C THR A 108 7.67 5.43 -11.45
N ASN A 109 7.18 6.35 -10.60
CA ASN A 109 6.44 7.55 -10.96
C ASN A 109 5.10 7.22 -11.67
N TRP A 110 4.40 6.20 -11.15
CA TRP A 110 3.08 5.76 -11.61
C TRP A 110 2.10 5.66 -10.44
N LYS A 111 0.82 5.95 -10.69
CA LYS A 111 -0.26 5.63 -9.76
C LYS A 111 -0.52 4.13 -9.86
N ILE A 112 -0.39 3.42 -8.75
CA ILE A 112 -0.50 1.97 -8.68
C ILE A 112 -1.68 1.62 -7.79
N ASP A 113 -2.71 1.02 -8.37
CA ASP A 113 -3.78 0.34 -7.65
C ASP A 113 -3.47 -1.16 -7.55
N VAL A 114 -3.77 -1.77 -6.41
CA VAL A 114 -3.45 -3.18 -6.16
C VAL A 114 -4.72 -3.92 -5.79
N THR A 115 -5.04 -4.96 -6.56
CA THR A 115 -6.21 -5.79 -6.35
C THR A 115 -5.82 -7.26 -6.24
N GLY A 116 -6.58 -8.01 -5.46
CA GLY A 116 -6.42 -9.45 -5.36
C GLY A 116 -7.05 -10.16 -6.56
N ASP A 117 -6.48 -11.29 -6.97
CA ASP A 117 -7.06 -12.19 -7.97
C ASP A 117 -8.30 -12.91 -7.41
N LYS A 118 -9.36 -12.14 -7.16
CA LYS A 118 -10.69 -12.70 -6.95
C LYS A 118 -11.25 -13.00 -8.32
N ALA A 119 -11.36 -14.31 -8.62
CA ALA A 119 -12.21 -14.80 -9.69
C ALA A 119 -13.53 -13.99 -9.67
N GLU A 120 -13.83 -13.32 -10.77
CA GLU A 120 -14.92 -12.35 -10.91
C GLU A 120 -16.19 -12.78 -10.15
N LYS A 121 -16.39 -12.23 -8.94
CA LYS A 121 -17.74 -11.93 -8.47
C LYS A 121 -17.98 -10.46 -8.78
N LYS A 122 -18.46 -10.22 -10.00
CA LYS A 122 -19.17 -8.99 -10.33
C LYS A 122 -20.28 -8.80 -9.29
N GLU A 123 -20.18 -7.76 -8.47
CA GLU A 123 -21.35 -7.12 -7.89
C GLU A 123 -21.32 -5.66 -8.30
N THR A 124 -22.08 -5.41 -9.37
CA THR A 124 -22.74 -4.16 -9.66
C THR A 124 -23.42 -3.67 -8.38
N VAL A 125 -22.97 -2.54 -7.83
CA VAL A 125 -23.80 -1.74 -6.92
C VAL A 125 -24.05 -0.43 -7.62
N GLU A 126 -25.23 -0.36 -8.23
CA GLU A 126 -25.88 0.86 -8.66
C GLU A 126 -26.04 1.83 -7.48
N LYS A 127 -25.71 3.09 -7.76
CA LYS A 127 -26.46 4.30 -7.36
C LYS A 127 -27.29 4.24 -6.07
N THR A 128 -26.81 4.96 -5.05
CA THR A 128 -27.69 5.74 -4.18
C THR A 128 -27.14 7.16 -4.07
N GLU A 129 -27.83 8.07 -4.73
CA GLU A 129 -27.79 9.51 -4.51
C GLU A 129 -28.41 9.83 -3.13
N GLU A 130 -27.74 10.73 -2.41
CA GLU A 130 -28.27 11.78 -1.52
C GLU A 130 -29.25 11.42 -0.38
N SER A 131 -28.80 11.67 0.86
CA SER A 131 -29.27 12.82 1.69
C SER A 131 -29.02 12.58 3.19
N SER A 132 -28.03 13.26 3.78
CA SER A 132 -28.18 13.77 5.16
C SER A 132 -27.03 14.74 5.53
N SER A 133 -27.32 16.04 5.54
CA SER A 133 -26.68 16.96 6.49
C SER A 133 -27.39 18.32 6.52
N ASN A 134 -27.61 18.78 7.75
CA ASN A 134 -28.08 20.09 8.23
C ASN A 134 -29.59 20.37 8.07
N GLU A 135 -30.31 20.91 9.06
CA GLU A 135 -29.86 21.59 10.27
C GLU A 135 -30.93 21.55 11.38
N SER A 136 -30.45 21.88 12.57
CA SER A 136 -31.09 22.03 13.89
C SER A 136 -32.39 22.82 13.95
N GLU A 137 -33.28 22.43 14.88
CA GLU A 137 -33.88 23.42 15.78
C GLU A 137 -34.24 22.80 17.14
N SER A 138 -33.56 23.33 18.16
CA SER A 138 -33.77 23.11 19.58
C SER A 138 -34.88 24.01 20.11
N THR A 139 -35.80 23.47 20.92
CA THR A 139 -36.54 24.22 21.94
C THR A 139 -36.70 23.39 23.22
N ASP A 140 -35.90 23.77 24.22
CA ASP A 140 -36.21 23.91 25.65
C ASP A 140 -37.72 24.16 25.95
N ILE A 141 -38.38 23.80 27.08
CA ILE A 141 -37.98 23.66 28.49
C ILE A 141 -39.20 23.19 29.34
N GLN A 142 -38.94 22.47 30.46
CA GLN A 142 -39.70 22.33 31.74
C GLN A 142 -41.12 21.72 31.75
N SER A 143 -41.51 20.84 32.68
CA SER A 143 -41.42 20.96 34.15
C SER A 143 -41.88 19.66 34.84
N GLU A 144 -41.31 19.40 36.04
CA GLU A 144 -41.95 18.91 37.30
C GLU A 144 -42.70 17.56 37.28
N GLU A 145 -42.64 16.64 38.24
CA GLU A 145 -42.25 16.54 39.65
C GLU A 145 -42.00 15.03 39.89
N GLY A 146 -41.01 14.61 40.69
CA GLY A 146 -41.27 14.30 42.10
C GLY A 146 -42.02 12.96 42.30
N VAL A 147 -41.33 11.92 42.76
CA VAL A 147 -41.59 11.23 44.04
C VAL A 147 -40.74 9.95 44.14
N GLU A 148 -39.96 9.98 45.19
CA GLU A 148 -39.13 8.98 45.83
C GLU A 148 -39.93 7.78 46.38
N SER A 149 -39.38 6.56 46.32
CA SER A 149 -39.30 5.58 47.43
C SER A 149 -38.93 4.19 46.88
N LYS A 150 -37.73 3.69 47.21
CA LYS A 150 -37.43 2.77 48.32
C LYS A 150 -37.76 1.30 48.04
N LYS A 151 -36.68 0.50 47.93
CA LYS A 151 -36.33 -0.70 48.73
C LYS A 151 -35.71 -1.77 47.82
N GLU A 152 -34.42 -2.06 47.98
CA GLU A 152 -33.81 -2.91 49.02
C GLU A 152 -33.81 -4.38 48.56
N SER A 153 -32.58 -4.93 48.44
CA SER A 153 -32.20 -6.34 48.67
C SER A 153 -32.85 -7.42 47.79
N GLU A 154 -32.21 -8.50 47.37
CA GLU A 154 -31.14 -9.27 48.01
C GLU A 154 -30.64 -10.31 47.01
N LYS A 155 -29.34 -10.61 47.07
CA LYS A 155 -28.68 -11.91 46.81
C LYS A 155 -28.91 -12.66 45.51
#